data_AF-A0A183U4M8-F1
#
_entry.id   AF-A0A183U4M8-F1
#
_cell.length_a   1.000
_cell.length_b   1.000
_cell.length_c   1.000
_cell.angle_alpha   90.00
_cell.angle_beta   90.00
_cell.angle_gamma   90.00
#
_symmetry.space_group_name_H-M   'P 1'
#
loop_
_entity.id
_entity.type
_entity.pdbx_description
1 polymer ?
#
loop_
_entity_poly.entity_id
_entity_poly.type
_entity_poly.pdbx_seq_one_letter_code
_entity_poly.pdbx_strand_id
1 'polypeptide(L)' 'MCITATSYEKTREMRPINTVVGAPIPVDKTKNPTKEEVDALHEKYIAALVDLFEAHKTKYGVPVDTKLIIK' A
#
# COMPACT_ATOMS: atom_id res chain seq x y z
N MET A 1 20.25 -2.52 -4.33
CA MET A 1 20.03 -3.78 -5.07
C MET A 1 18.71 -3.62 -5.83
N CYS A 2 18.77 -3.33 -7.13
CA CYS A 2 17.58 -3.30 -7.98
C CYS A 2 17.31 -4.70 -8.49
N ILE A 3 16.16 -5.26 -8.14
CA ILE A 3 15.74 -6.58 -8.63
C ILE A 3 14.60 -6.37 -9.62
N THR A 4 14.75 -7.01 -10.77
CA THR A 4 14.02 -6.89 -12.02
C THR A 4 12.52 -7.21 -11.90
N ALA A 5 11.69 -6.51 -12.68
CA ALA A 5 10.26 -6.80 -12.83
C ALA A 5 10.06 -8.02 -13.76
N THR A 6 9.47 -9.09 -13.25
CA THR A 6 9.14 -10.30 -14.01
C THR A 6 7.69 -10.22 -14.46
N SER A 7 7.45 -10.04 -15.76
CA SER A 7 6.11 -10.13 -16.38
C SER A 7 5.81 -11.58 -16.76
N TYR A 8 4.74 -12.16 -16.21
CA TYR A 8 4.22 -13.48 -16.58
C TYR A 8 3.00 -13.32 -17.50
N GLU A 9 3.01 -13.99 -18.66
CA GLU A 9 1.86 -14.06 -19.58
C GLU A 9 1.20 -15.45 -19.50
N LYS A 10 -0.04 -15.57 -18.99
CA LYS A 10 -0.84 -16.80 -19.17
C LYS A 10 -2.36 -16.62 -19.05
N THR A 11 -3.05 -16.83 -20.19
CA THR A 11 -4.48 -17.19 -20.40
C THR A 11 -5.61 -16.21 -20.01
N ARG A 12 -6.38 -15.82 -21.06
CA ARG A 12 -7.73 -15.22 -21.15
C ARG A 12 -8.34 -14.73 -19.82
N GLU A 13 -8.42 -13.40 -19.70
CA GLU A 13 -8.94 -12.62 -18.56
C GLU A 13 -7.99 -12.40 -17.37
N MET A 14 -6.67 -12.44 -17.60
CA MET A 14 -5.72 -11.89 -16.65
C MET A 14 -5.64 -10.35 -16.78
N ARG A 15 -6.36 -9.65 -15.89
CA ARG A 15 -6.04 -8.24 -15.63
C ARG A 15 -4.66 -8.20 -14.96
N PRO A 16 -3.71 -7.38 -15.46
CA PRO A 16 -2.40 -7.26 -14.85
C PRO A 16 -2.54 -6.79 -13.40
N ILE A 17 -1.96 -7.54 -12.46
CA ILE A 17 -1.89 -7.13 -11.06
C ILE A 17 -0.76 -6.10 -10.95
N ASN A 18 -1.12 -4.87 -10.60
CA ASN A 18 -0.16 -3.80 -10.38
C ASN A 18 0.08 -3.67 -8.89
N THR A 19 1.31 -3.97 -8.45
CA THR A 19 1.72 -3.77 -7.06
C THR A 19 2.49 -2.47 -6.97
N VAL A 20 1.99 -1.54 -6.15
CA VAL A 20 2.68 -0.29 -5.81
C VAL A 20 3.20 -0.41 -4.38
N VAL A 21 4.48 -0.12 -4.17
CA VAL A 21 5.11 -0.15 -2.85
C VAL A 21 5.43 1.29 -2.43
N GLY A 22 4.92 1.70 -1.27
CA GLY A 22 5.14 3.03 -0.71
C GLY A 22 6.47 3.18 0.03
N ALA A 23 6.67 4.35 0.62
CA ALA A 23 7.85 4.64 1.43
C ALA A 23 7.87 3.80 2.73
N PRO A 24 9.05 3.39 3.22
CA PRO A 24 9.15 2.68 4.49
C PRO A 24 8.77 3.58 5.66
N ILE A 25 7.96 3.06 6.59
CA ILE A 25 7.60 3.75 7.84
C ILE A 25 8.59 3.31 8.93
N PRO A 26 9.37 4.22 9.53
CA PRO A 26 10.29 3.87 10.60
C PRO A 26 9.50 3.47 11.84
N VAL A 27 9.89 2.33 12.43
CA VAL A 27 9.26 1.77 13.64
C VAL A 27 10.33 1.44 14.66
N ASP A 28 10.16 1.95 15.88
CA ASP A 28 10.99 1.57 17.01
C ASP A 28 10.44 0.29 17.62
N LYS A 29 11.31 -0.71 17.80
CA LYS A 29 10.93 -2.00 18.40
C LYS A 29 10.97 -1.89 19.92
N THR A 30 9.85 -1.53 20.52
CA THR A 30 9.65 -1.52 21.97
C THR A 30 9.24 -2.91 22.47
N LYS A 31 9.80 -3.35 23.61
CA LYS A 31 9.55 -4.70 24.17
C LYS A 31 8.12 -4.88 24.69
N ASN A 32 7.47 -3.78 25.08
CA ASN A 32 6.09 -3.73 25.53
C ASN A 32 5.49 -2.40 25.04
N PRO A 33 5.03 -2.31 23.78
CA PRO A 33 4.43 -1.09 23.26
C PRO A 33 3.10 -0.84 23.96
N THR A 34 2.79 0.44 24.17
CA THR A 34 1.47 0.88 24.62
C THR A 34 0.47 0.83 23.48
N LYS A 35 -0.83 0.76 23.80
CA LYS A 35 -1.87 0.73 22.76
C LYS A 35 -1.86 2.02 21.94
N GLU A 36 -1.61 3.14 22.62
CA GLU A 36 -1.56 4.47 22.04
C GLU A 36 -0.42 4.61 21.01
N GLU A 37 0.76 4.03 21.27
CA GLU A 37 1.88 4.02 20.32
C GLU A 37 1.56 3.20 19.07
N VAL A 38 0.89 2.04 19.25
CA VAL A 38 0.46 1.18 18.13
C VAL A 38 -0.61 1.88 17.30
N ASP A 39 -1.61 2.49 17.95
CA ASP A 39 -2.68 3.22 17.28
C ASP A 39 -2.12 4.41 16.49
N ALA A 40 -1.20 5.19 17.08
CA ALA A 40 -0.54 6.30 16.38
C ALA A 40 0.29 5.84 15.18
N LEU A 41 0.96 4.69 15.28
CA LEU A 41 1.68 4.11 14.16
C LEU A 41 0.72 3.58 13.08
N HIS A 42 -0.38 2.97 13.49
CA HIS A 42 -1.42 2.47 12.60
C HIS A 42 -2.08 3.59 11.81
N GLU A 43 -2.36 4.74 12.45
CA GLU A 43 -2.86 5.95 11.78
C GLU A 43 -1.89 6.45 10.70
N LYS A 44 -0.58 6.50 11.01
CA LYS A 44 0.45 6.86 10.02
C LYS A 44 0.50 5.90 8.85
N TYR A 45 0.34 4.60 9.12
CA TYR A 45 0.29 3.57 8.10
C TYR A 45 -0.93 3.72 7.18
N ILE A 46 -2.11 3.95 7.76
CA ILE A 46 -3.34 4.20 6.99
C ILE A 46 -3.18 5.44 6.11
N ALA A 47 -2.68 6.55 6.67
CA ALA A 47 -2.48 7.80 5.91
C ALA A 47 -1.55 7.57 4.70
N ALA A 48 -0.40 6.92 4.90
CA ALA A 48 0.53 6.62 3.83
C ALA A 48 -0.06 5.71 2.74
N LEU A 49 -0.91 4.75 3.13
CA LEU A 49 -1.61 3.88 2.17
C LEU A 49 -2.68 4.62 1.38
N VAL A 50 -3.43 5.52 2.03
CA VAL A 50 -4.42 6.36 1.35
C VAL A 50 -3.74 7.26 0.33
N ASP A 51 -2.65 7.94 0.71
CA ASP A 51 -1.88 8.79 -0.19
C ASP A 51 -1.33 8.01 -1.39
N LEU A 52 -0.77 6.81 -1.13
CA LEU A 52 -0.27 5.94 -2.18
C LEU A 52 -1.39 5.48 -3.12
N PHE A 53 -2.55 5.14 -2.58
CA PHE A 53 -3.70 4.74 -3.37
C PHE A 53 -4.21 5.92 -4.20
N GLU A 54 -4.34 7.11 -3.64
CA GLU A 54 -4.81 8.30 -4.37
C GLU A 54 -3.86 8.73 -5.49
N ALA A 55 -2.55 8.64 -5.27
CA ALA A 55 -1.54 8.95 -6.28
C ALA A 55 -1.55 7.98 -7.47
N HIS A 56 -1.98 6.73 -7.26
CA HIS A 56 -1.90 5.66 -8.26
C HIS A 56 -3.26 5.16 -8.80
N LYS A 57 -4.39 5.47 -8.15
CA LYS A 57 -5.74 4.96 -8.52
C LYS A 57 -6.12 5.27 -9.97
N THR A 58 -5.91 6.51 -10.40
CA THR A 58 -6.27 6.97 -11.76
C THR A 58 -5.38 6.33 -12.83
N LYS A 59 -4.11 6.05 -12.51
CA LYS A 59 -3.14 5.40 -13.40
C LYS A 59 -3.53 3.97 -13.76
N TYR A 60 -4.28 3.29 -12.89
CA TYR A 60 -4.71 1.91 -13.06
C TYR A 60 -6.21 1.77 -13.36
N GLY A 61 -6.89 2.87 -13.72
CA GLY A 61 -8.29 2.87 -14.12
C GLY A 61 -9.29 2.70 -12.98
N VAL A 62 -8.88 3.01 -11.74
CA VAL A 62 -9.78 3.02 -10.58
C VAL A 62 -10.51 4.37 -10.54
N PRO A 63 -11.86 4.38 -10.40
CA PRO A 63 -12.65 5.61 -10.29
C PRO A 63 -12.21 6.50 -9.12
N VAL A 64 -12.27 7.82 -9.30
CA VAL A 64 -11.75 8.81 -8.34
C VAL A 64 -12.49 8.76 -6.99
N ASP A 65 -13.76 8.39 -7.03
CA ASP A 65 -14.68 8.20 -5.91
C ASP A 65 -14.44 6.90 -5.13
N THR A 66 -13.67 5.96 -5.69
CA THR A 66 -13.28 4.74 -4.97
C THR A 66 -12.30 5.11 -3.86
N LYS A 67 -12.57 4.63 -2.64
CA LYS A 67 -11.73 4.83 -1.46
C LYS A 67 -11.14 3.50 -0.98
N LEU A 68 -9.93 3.57 -0.44
CA LEU A 68 -9.29 2.44 0.21
C LEU A 68 -9.98 2.17 1.55
N ILE A 69 -10.45 0.93 1.77
CA ILE A 69 -11.05 0.48 3.04
C ILE A 69 -10.06 -0.47 3.72
N ILE A 70 -9.55 -0.06 4.89
CA ILE A 70 -8.66 -0.85 5.74
C ILE A 70 -9.45 -1.19 7.01
N LYS A 71 -9.43 -2.47 7.42
CA LYS A 71 -10.09 -2.99 8.63
C LYS A 71 -9.07 -3.35 9.69
#